data_AF-A0A2E2W9W1-F1
#
_entry.id   AF-A0A2E2W9W1-F1
#
_cell.length_a   1.000
_cell.length_b   1.000
_cell.length_c   1.000
_cell.angle_alpha   90.00
_cell.angle_beta   90.00
_cell.angle_gamma   90.00
#
_symmetry.space_group_name_H-M   'P 1'
#
loop_
_entity.id
_entity.type
_entity.pdbx_description
1 polymer ?
#
loop_
_entity_poly.entity_id
_entity_poly.type
_entity_poly.pdbx_seq_one_letter_code
_entity_poly.pdbx_strand_id
1 'polypeptide(L)'
;DQLEFLRDQGWLVNEANLIFYVDQDKVVGGTAEPDRVVMYDIGNDSFLVDVTLDPTSTEEDFDALTDHFGPLQRGSDNNGDFYKIRITNHVSNILNKDSTNVPLGLVVSKNVVEFDFQDLENSQAPGIENVPAATILSPRGTVLYGNNTTNEAKRLKLQIFYTEPN
;
A
#
# COMPACT_ATOMS: atom_id res chain seq x y z
N ASP A 1 0.88 -7.75 22.86
CA ASP A 1 0.93 -6.26 22.97
C ASP A 1 0.38 -5.49 21.76
N GLN A 2 -0.79 -4.83 21.84
CA GLN A 2 -1.59 -4.26 20.73
C GLN A 2 -2.06 -5.25 19.66
N LEU A 3 -1.16 -5.92 18.92
CA LEU A 3 -1.56 -6.92 17.92
C LEU A 3 -2.30 -8.10 18.58
N GLU A 4 -1.78 -8.57 19.69
CA GLU A 4 -2.40 -9.62 20.51
C GLU A 4 -3.75 -9.19 21.06
N PHE A 5 -3.87 -7.93 21.52
CA PHE A 5 -5.15 -7.36 21.93
C PHE A 5 -6.18 -7.42 20.79
N LEU A 6 -5.78 -7.06 19.56
CA LEU A 6 -6.64 -7.13 18.37
C LEU A 6 -7.04 -8.57 18.02
N ARG A 7 -6.13 -9.53 18.18
CA ARG A 7 -6.41 -10.96 17.99
C ARG A 7 -7.44 -11.47 19.01
N ASP A 8 -7.26 -11.09 20.27
CA ASP A 8 -8.14 -11.49 21.38
C ASP A 8 -9.59 -10.99 21.21
N GLN A 9 -9.80 -9.93 20.43
CA GLN A 9 -11.16 -9.41 20.19
C GLN A 9 -12.00 -10.31 19.27
N GLY A 10 -11.38 -11.19 18.47
CA GLY A 10 -12.10 -12.06 17.53
C GLY A 10 -12.93 -11.30 16.48
N TRP A 11 -12.53 -10.07 16.14
CA TRP A 11 -13.25 -9.21 15.22
C TRP A 11 -13.25 -9.77 13.79
N LEU A 12 -14.41 -9.68 13.14
CA LEU A 12 -14.51 -9.89 11.71
C LEU A 12 -14.08 -8.62 10.97
N VAL A 13 -12.89 -8.65 10.36
CA VAL A 13 -12.38 -7.53 9.54
C VAL A 13 -13.19 -7.44 8.25
N ASN A 14 -13.94 -6.36 8.08
CA ASN A 14 -14.72 -6.08 6.87
C ASN A 14 -13.87 -5.35 5.82
N GLU A 15 -13.07 -4.38 6.25
CA GLU A 15 -12.14 -3.65 5.40
C GLU A 15 -10.95 -3.16 6.22
N ALA A 16 -9.73 -3.25 5.69
CA ALA A 16 -8.56 -2.63 6.29
C ALA A 16 -7.78 -1.85 5.24
N ASN A 17 -7.33 -0.64 5.58
CA ASN A 17 -6.63 0.26 4.66
C ASN A 17 -5.40 0.88 5.30
N LEU A 18 -4.33 1.01 4.52
CA LEU A 18 -3.23 1.92 4.80
C LEU A 18 -3.42 3.21 4.00
N ILE A 19 -3.39 4.34 4.69
CA ILE A 19 -3.54 5.68 4.10
C ILE A 19 -2.20 6.40 4.18
N PHE A 20 -1.63 6.71 3.02
CA PHE A 20 -0.36 7.40 2.86
C PHE A 20 -0.59 8.81 2.33
N TYR A 21 -0.37 9.82 3.17
CA TYR A 21 -0.52 11.22 2.75
C TYR A 21 0.74 11.73 2.05
N VAL A 22 0.54 12.48 0.97
CA VAL A 22 1.62 13.15 0.22
C VAL A 22 2.08 14.38 0.99
N ASP A 23 3.39 14.53 1.12
CA ASP A 23 4.04 15.75 1.61
C ASP A 23 4.15 16.76 0.47
N GLN A 24 3.06 17.50 0.26
CA GLN A 24 2.90 18.47 -0.83
C GLN A 24 3.97 19.59 -0.80
N ASP A 25 4.59 19.86 0.35
CA ASP A 25 5.68 20.84 0.48
C ASP A 25 7.02 20.32 -0.08
N LYS A 26 7.10 19.03 -0.40
CA LYS A 26 8.33 18.34 -0.84
C LYS A 26 8.25 17.78 -2.26
N VAL A 27 7.12 17.96 -2.94
CA VAL A 27 6.89 17.45 -4.29
C VAL A 27 6.40 18.55 -5.22
N VAL A 28 6.56 18.34 -6.53
CA VAL A 28 5.87 19.13 -7.54
C VAL A 28 4.50 18.48 -7.75
N GLY A 29 3.43 19.19 -7.38
CA GLY A 29 2.07 18.68 -7.48
C GLY A 29 1.53 18.55 -8.91
N GLY A 30 0.34 17.99 -9.04
CA GLY A 30 -0.37 17.85 -10.30
C GLY A 30 0.14 16.68 -11.14
N THR A 31 0.35 16.90 -12.43
CA THR A 31 0.68 15.84 -13.40
C THR A 31 2.10 15.27 -13.26
N ALA A 32 2.94 15.89 -12.43
CA ALA A 32 4.28 15.38 -12.12
C ALA A 32 4.25 14.22 -11.10
N GLU A 33 3.16 14.09 -10.35
CA GLU A 33 3.00 13.04 -9.34
C GLU A 33 2.73 11.67 -9.99
N PRO A 34 3.24 10.57 -9.40
CA PRO A 34 2.86 9.23 -9.83
C PRO A 34 1.38 9.01 -9.52
N ASP A 35 0.62 8.45 -10.47
CA ASP A 35 -0.81 8.24 -10.25
C ASP A 35 -1.08 6.94 -9.45
N ARG A 36 -0.11 6.01 -9.42
CA ARG A 36 -0.19 4.72 -8.74
C ARG A 36 1.06 4.43 -7.91
N VAL A 37 0.82 3.79 -6.77
CA VAL A 37 1.85 3.09 -5.98
C VAL A 37 1.37 1.65 -5.76
N VAL A 38 2.30 0.72 -5.66
CA VAL A 38 2.02 -0.70 -5.39
C VAL A 38 2.74 -1.15 -4.14
N MET A 39 2.15 -2.15 -3.48
CA MET A 39 2.64 -2.70 -2.22
C MET A 39 2.94 -4.18 -2.37
N TYR A 40 4.06 -4.62 -1.79
CA TYR A 40 4.51 -6.00 -1.85
C TYR A 40 5.14 -6.42 -0.52
N ASP A 41 5.25 -7.73 -0.31
CA ASP A 41 6.00 -8.34 0.78
C ASP A 41 7.49 -8.40 0.41
N ILE A 42 8.31 -7.67 1.17
CA ILE A 42 9.75 -7.57 0.95
C ILE A 42 10.46 -8.90 1.26
N GLY A 43 9.96 -9.67 2.22
CA GLY A 43 10.63 -10.88 2.68
C GLY A 43 10.43 -12.08 1.75
N ASN A 44 9.37 -12.06 0.95
CA ASN A 44 8.96 -13.18 0.10
C ASN A 44 8.91 -12.84 -1.39
N ASP A 45 9.30 -11.63 -1.79
CA ASP A 45 9.23 -11.13 -3.16
C ASP A 45 7.88 -11.43 -3.84
N SER A 46 6.80 -11.11 -3.13
CA SER A 46 5.45 -11.44 -3.58
C SER A 46 4.47 -10.32 -3.28
N PHE A 47 3.41 -10.26 -4.09
CA PHE A 47 2.31 -9.36 -3.82
C PHE A 47 1.36 -9.92 -2.77
N LEU A 48 0.64 -9.03 -2.10
CA LEU A 48 -0.35 -9.43 -1.10
C LEU A 48 -1.51 -10.17 -1.76
N VAL A 49 -2.10 -11.11 -1.02
CA VAL A 49 -3.29 -11.86 -1.49
C VAL A 49 -4.44 -10.94 -1.90
N ASP A 50 -4.50 -9.73 -1.33
CA ASP A 50 -5.45 -8.68 -1.69
C ASP A 50 -5.42 -8.31 -3.18
N VAL A 51 -4.28 -8.43 -3.87
CA VAL A 51 -4.19 -8.25 -5.35
C VAL A 51 -5.09 -9.26 -6.06
N THR A 52 -4.96 -10.54 -5.71
CA THR A 52 -5.69 -11.63 -6.39
C THR A 52 -7.18 -11.66 -6.06
N LEU A 53 -7.59 -11.00 -4.97
CA LEU A 53 -8.98 -10.89 -4.52
C LEU A 53 -9.62 -9.55 -4.88
N ASP A 54 -8.88 -8.68 -5.58
CA ASP A 54 -9.41 -7.42 -6.09
C ASP A 54 -10.41 -7.70 -7.23
N PRO A 55 -11.68 -7.25 -7.13
CA PRO A 55 -12.68 -7.50 -8.16
C PRO A 55 -12.38 -6.83 -9.50
N THR A 56 -11.45 -5.87 -9.52
CA THR A 56 -10.99 -5.15 -10.73
C THR A 56 -9.69 -5.72 -11.29
N SER A 57 -9.24 -6.89 -10.83
CA SER A 57 -8.00 -7.52 -11.30
C SER A 57 -8.02 -7.92 -12.78
N THR A 58 -9.19 -8.03 -13.39
CA THR A 58 -9.36 -8.38 -14.81
C THR A 58 -9.51 -7.16 -15.72
N GLU A 59 -9.59 -5.96 -15.16
CA GLU A 59 -9.61 -4.72 -15.94
C GLU A 59 -8.22 -4.42 -16.50
N GLU A 60 -8.15 -3.60 -17.55
CA GLU A 60 -6.90 -3.18 -18.17
C GLU A 60 -6.48 -1.77 -17.74
N ASP A 61 -5.21 -1.43 -17.99
CA ASP A 61 -4.63 -0.09 -17.80
C ASP A 61 -4.86 0.53 -16.40
N PHE A 62 -5.56 1.66 -16.34
CA PHE A 62 -5.72 2.47 -15.13
C PHE A 62 -6.81 1.92 -14.20
N ASP A 63 -7.78 1.18 -14.74
CA ASP A 63 -8.94 0.69 -13.99
C ASP A 63 -8.65 -0.62 -13.25
N ALA A 64 -7.52 -1.27 -13.59
CA ALA A 64 -7.03 -2.46 -12.92
C ALA A 64 -6.64 -2.21 -11.46
N LEU A 65 -6.98 -3.16 -10.59
CA LEU A 65 -6.59 -3.23 -9.17
C LEU A 65 -6.90 -1.94 -8.39
N THR A 66 -7.99 -1.25 -8.70
CA THR A 66 -8.32 0.04 -8.10
C THR A 66 -8.84 -0.08 -6.68
N ASP A 67 -9.26 -1.27 -6.25
CA ASP A 67 -9.70 -1.53 -4.88
C ASP A 67 -8.50 -1.73 -3.93
N HIS A 68 -7.49 -2.49 -4.36
CA HIS A 68 -6.26 -2.74 -3.61
C HIS A 68 -5.24 -1.62 -3.77
N PHE A 69 -4.90 -1.25 -5.01
CA PHE A 69 -3.93 -0.20 -5.36
C PHE A 69 -4.63 1.08 -5.82
N GLY A 70 -5.48 1.63 -4.97
CA GLY A 70 -6.26 2.82 -5.28
C GLY A 70 -5.40 3.96 -5.85
N PRO A 71 -5.87 4.64 -6.92
CA PRO A 71 -5.12 5.73 -7.53
C PRO A 71 -4.96 6.91 -6.57
N LEU A 72 -3.96 7.76 -6.83
CA LEU A 72 -3.71 8.99 -6.09
C LEU A 72 -4.99 9.82 -5.99
N GLN A 73 -5.47 10.03 -4.77
CA GLN A 73 -6.58 10.92 -4.50
C GLN A 73 -6.07 12.35 -4.54
N ARG A 74 -6.75 13.21 -5.31
CA ARG A 74 -6.35 14.59 -5.53
C ARG A 74 -7.30 15.55 -4.81
N GLY A 75 -6.74 16.63 -4.28
CA GLY A 75 -7.48 17.74 -3.69
C GLY A 75 -8.15 18.63 -4.75
N SER A 76 -8.86 19.66 -4.30
CA SER A 76 -9.49 20.66 -5.20
C SER A 76 -8.48 21.51 -5.99
N ASP A 77 -7.22 21.52 -5.57
CA ASP A 77 -6.09 22.14 -6.26
C ASP A 77 -5.44 21.23 -7.33
N ASN A 78 -5.98 20.01 -7.52
CA ASN A 78 -5.45 18.94 -8.36
C ASN A 78 -4.10 18.35 -7.89
N ASN A 79 -3.60 18.75 -6.73
CA ASN A 79 -2.42 18.12 -6.14
C ASN A 79 -2.80 16.82 -5.42
N GLY A 80 -1.88 15.88 -5.38
CA GLY A 80 -2.04 14.62 -4.66
C GLY A 80 -2.19 14.85 -3.17
N ASP A 81 -3.24 14.29 -2.58
CA ASP A 81 -3.50 14.34 -1.14
C ASP A 81 -3.05 13.04 -0.47
N PHE A 82 -3.53 11.89 -0.95
CA PHE A 82 -3.16 10.59 -0.40
C PHE A 82 -3.34 9.40 -1.35
N TYR A 83 -2.63 8.32 -1.05
CA TYR A 83 -2.91 6.98 -1.56
C TYR A 83 -3.64 6.15 -0.50
N LYS A 84 -4.59 5.33 -0.94
CA LYS A 84 -5.30 4.37 -0.09
C LYS A 84 -5.02 2.96 -0.62
N ILE A 85 -4.36 2.13 0.18
CA ILE A 85 -4.06 0.73 -0.14
C ILE A 85 -4.92 -0.19 0.74
N ARG A 86 -5.80 -0.98 0.14
CA ARG A 86 -6.70 -1.88 0.88
C ARG A 86 -6.02 -3.21 1.18
N ILE A 87 -5.70 -3.49 2.44
CA ILE A 87 -4.99 -4.70 2.89
C ILE A 87 -5.88 -5.61 3.76
N THR A 88 -7.17 -5.67 3.44
CA THR A 88 -8.21 -6.35 4.23
C THR A 88 -7.85 -7.80 4.53
N ASN A 89 -7.49 -8.57 3.50
CA ASN A 89 -7.22 -10.00 3.65
C ASN A 89 -5.88 -10.24 4.34
N HIS A 90 -4.87 -9.42 4.04
CA HIS A 90 -3.61 -9.46 4.77
C HIS A 90 -3.81 -9.26 6.28
N VAL A 91 -4.52 -8.20 6.69
CA VAL A 91 -4.81 -7.93 8.10
C VAL A 91 -5.68 -9.03 8.72
N SER A 92 -6.72 -9.47 8.01
CA SER A 92 -7.61 -10.54 8.48
C SER A 92 -6.85 -11.86 8.70
N ASN A 93 -5.92 -12.22 7.82
CA ASN A 93 -5.10 -13.42 7.98
C ASN A 93 -4.15 -13.31 9.18
N ILE A 94 -3.55 -12.13 9.42
CA ILE A 94 -2.69 -11.89 10.59
C ILE A 94 -3.49 -11.99 11.90
N LEU A 95 -4.73 -11.48 11.92
CA LEU A 95 -5.55 -11.46 13.12
C LEU A 95 -6.25 -12.81 13.38
N ASN A 96 -6.74 -13.48 12.34
CA ASN A 96 -7.70 -14.58 12.48
C ASN A 96 -7.20 -15.94 11.96
N LYS A 97 -6.00 -16.02 11.35
CA LYS A 97 -5.47 -17.27 10.77
C LYS A 97 -4.01 -17.54 11.14
N ASP A 98 -3.54 -16.98 12.25
CA ASP A 98 -2.15 -17.10 12.73
C ASP A 98 -1.07 -16.82 11.66
N SER A 99 -1.38 -15.93 10.70
CA SER A 99 -0.39 -15.54 9.71
C SER A 99 0.65 -14.59 10.30
N THR A 100 1.89 -14.72 9.80
CA THR A 100 3.01 -13.89 10.22
C THR A 100 2.86 -12.46 9.70
N ASN A 101 3.15 -11.47 10.55
CA ASN A 101 3.29 -10.09 10.11
C ASN A 101 4.63 -9.93 9.37
N VAL A 102 4.59 -9.37 8.16
CA VAL A 102 5.75 -9.25 7.27
C VAL A 102 6.05 -7.78 6.96
N PRO A 103 7.31 -7.42 6.67
CA PRO A 103 7.64 -6.08 6.21
C PRO A 103 7.08 -5.81 4.82
N LEU A 104 6.34 -4.70 4.68
CA LEU A 104 5.73 -4.29 3.42
C LEU A 104 6.54 -3.19 2.75
N GLY A 105 6.80 -3.35 1.46
CA GLY A 105 7.43 -2.37 0.60
C GLY A 105 6.38 -1.60 -0.19
N LEU A 106 6.61 -0.30 -0.38
CA LEU A 106 5.76 0.57 -1.19
C LEU A 106 6.61 1.22 -2.27
N VAL A 107 6.17 1.12 -3.52
CA VAL A 107 6.92 1.62 -4.67
C VAL A 107 6.00 2.28 -5.69
N VAL A 108 6.53 3.23 -6.45
CA VAL A 108 5.80 3.88 -7.54
C VAL A 108 5.62 2.91 -8.70
N SER A 109 4.50 3.01 -9.42
CA SER A 109 4.25 2.19 -10.60
C SER A 109 3.48 2.97 -11.66
N LYS A 110 3.70 2.62 -12.94
CA LYS A 110 2.82 2.99 -14.06
C LYS A 110 1.99 1.83 -14.59
N ASN A 111 2.32 0.59 -14.21
CA ASN A 111 1.60 -0.61 -14.59
C ASN A 111 1.38 -1.45 -13.34
N VAL A 112 0.15 -1.49 -12.85
CA VAL A 112 -0.18 -2.19 -11.61
C VAL A 112 -0.42 -3.69 -11.80
N VAL A 113 -0.56 -4.14 -13.05
CA VAL A 113 -0.71 -5.56 -13.40
C VAL A 113 0.61 -6.21 -13.82
N GLU A 114 1.73 -5.50 -13.63
CA GLU A 114 3.08 -6.06 -13.75
C GLU A 114 3.48 -6.70 -12.43
N PHE A 115 3.52 -8.03 -12.41
CA PHE A 115 3.77 -8.81 -11.19
C PHE A 115 5.16 -9.43 -11.13
N ASP A 116 5.97 -9.29 -12.19
CA ASP A 116 7.34 -9.79 -12.18
C ASP A 116 8.21 -8.97 -11.23
N PHE A 117 9.25 -9.60 -10.72
CA PHE A 117 10.28 -8.98 -9.89
C PHE A 117 11.59 -8.87 -10.66
N GLN A 118 12.41 -7.90 -10.27
CA GLN A 118 13.74 -7.67 -10.83
C GLN A 118 14.75 -7.55 -9.70
N ASP A 119 15.89 -8.19 -9.90
CA ASP A 119 17.02 -8.13 -8.98
C ASP A 119 17.69 -6.75 -9.07
N LEU A 120 18.08 -6.22 -7.92
CA LEU A 120 18.82 -4.99 -7.78
C LEU A 120 20.31 -5.25 -7.94
N GLU A 121 21.01 -4.40 -8.69
CA GLU A 121 22.47 -4.45 -8.79
C GLU A 121 23.14 -4.28 -7.42
N ASN A 122 22.54 -3.45 -6.56
CA ASN A 122 23.00 -3.23 -5.20
C ASN A 122 21.82 -3.40 -4.22
N SER A 123 21.99 -4.28 -3.23
CA SER A 123 21.02 -4.47 -2.15
C SER A 123 20.72 -3.13 -1.45
N GLN A 124 19.45 -2.86 -1.21
CA GLN A 124 18.99 -1.68 -0.47
C GLN A 124 18.65 -2.07 0.97
N ALA A 125 18.85 -1.15 1.91
CA ALA A 125 18.41 -1.40 3.30
C ALA A 125 16.89 -1.66 3.34
N PRO A 126 16.39 -2.60 4.17
CA PRO A 126 17.11 -3.40 5.18
C PRO A 126 17.70 -4.73 4.69
N GLY A 127 17.84 -4.94 3.37
CA GLY A 127 18.25 -6.21 2.75
C GLY A 127 17.39 -6.57 1.54
N ILE A 128 16.85 -5.56 0.85
CA ILE A 128 16.01 -5.68 -0.32
C ILE A 128 16.92 -6.01 -1.50
N GLU A 129 16.77 -7.21 -2.04
CA GLU A 129 17.50 -7.67 -3.22
C GLU A 129 16.66 -7.56 -4.48
N ASN A 130 15.33 -7.67 -4.36
CA ASN A 130 14.41 -7.66 -5.48
C ASN A 130 13.33 -6.58 -5.29
N VAL A 131 12.84 -6.04 -6.41
CA VAL A 131 11.71 -5.10 -6.42
C VAL A 131 10.75 -5.45 -7.54
N PRO A 132 9.46 -5.07 -7.44
CA PRO A 132 8.55 -5.20 -8.56
C PRO A 132 9.10 -4.54 -9.83
N ALA A 133 9.03 -5.22 -10.97
CA ALA A 133 9.48 -4.72 -12.27
C ALA A 133 8.76 -3.43 -12.66
N ALA A 134 7.52 -3.27 -12.18
CA ALA A 134 6.69 -2.09 -12.33
C ALA A 134 7.36 -0.76 -11.90
N THR A 135 8.35 -0.84 -11.00
CA THR A 135 9.10 0.33 -10.49
C THR A 135 9.98 1.01 -11.53
N ILE A 136 10.51 0.24 -12.49
CA ILE A 136 11.44 0.73 -13.53
C ILE A 136 10.69 1.60 -14.56
N LEU A 137 9.37 1.47 -14.64
CA LEU A 137 8.54 2.10 -15.66
C LEU A 137 8.25 3.59 -15.41
N SER A 138 8.57 4.12 -14.21
CA SER A 138 8.23 5.49 -13.83
C SER A 138 9.44 6.32 -13.41
N PRO A 139 9.73 7.45 -14.09
CA PRO A 139 10.69 8.43 -13.60
C PRO A 139 10.08 9.36 -12.52
N ARG A 140 8.78 9.21 -12.21
CA ARG A 140 8.08 10.06 -11.25
C ARG A 140 8.31 9.57 -9.82
N GLY A 141 8.47 10.51 -8.90
CA GLY A 141 8.59 10.24 -7.47
C GLY A 141 7.54 10.99 -6.66
N THR A 142 7.32 10.54 -5.43
CA THR A 142 6.50 11.23 -4.44
C THR A 142 7.18 11.17 -3.08
N VAL A 143 6.81 12.07 -2.18
CA VAL A 143 7.28 12.09 -0.79
C VAL A 143 6.05 11.92 0.08
N LEU A 144 6.11 10.97 1.02
CA LEU A 144 5.01 10.61 1.90
C LEU A 144 5.35 10.97 3.34
N TYR A 145 4.34 11.39 4.11
CA TYR A 145 4.52 11.55 5.54
C TYR A 145 4.73 10.18 6.22
N GLY A 146 5.84 10.05 6.94
CA GLY A 146 6.14 8.88 7.75
C GLY A 146 5.42 8.86 9.11
N ASN A 147 5.62 7.79 9.88
CA ASN A 147 5.06 7.66 11.23
C ASN A 147 5.56 8.71 12.23
N ASN A 148 6.78 9.23 12.05
CA ASN A 148 7.43 10.19 12.95
C ASN A 148 7.14 11.66 12.59
N THR A 149 6.19 11.94 11.70
CA THR A 149 5.79 13.32 11.37
C THR A 149 5.19 14.04 12.59
N THR A 150 5.46 15.36 12.69
CA THR A 150 4.81 16.27 13.65
C THR A 150 3.38 16.62 13.22
N ASN A 151 3.03 16.42 11.95
CA ASN A 151 1.67 16.60 11.44
C ASN A 151 0.85 15.33 11.68
N GLU A 152 0.25 15.21 12.87
CA GLU A 152 -0.52 14.04 13.27
C GLU A 152 -1.68 13.70 12.31
N ALA A 153 -2.30 14.73 11.72
CA ALA A 153 -3.41 14.54 10.79
C ALA A 153 -2.97 13.84 9.48
N LYS A 154 -1.71 13.98 9.07
CA LYS A 154 -1.15 13.38 7.85
C LYS A 154 -0.21 12.20 8.11
N ARG A 155 -0.08 11.74 9.35
CA ARG A 155 0.70 10.53 9.68
C ARG A 155 0.12 9.31 8.95
N LEU A 156 0.95 8.30 8.64
CA LEU A 156 0.50 7.00 8.15
C LEU A 156 -0.59 6.42 9.08
N LYS A 157 -1.73 6.02 8.49
CA LYS A 157 -2.88 5.47 9.25
C LYS A 157 -3.22 4.07 8.78
N LEU A 158 -3.44 3.17 9.73
CA LEU A 158 -4.17 1.93 9.55
C LEU A 158 -5.63 2.18 9.94
N GLN A 159 -6.55 2.06 8.99
CA GLN A 159 -7.99 2.16 9.21
C GLN A 159 -8.60 0.77 9.08
N ILE A 160 -9.34 0.32 10.09
CA ILE A 160 -10.01 -0.99 10.10
C ILE A 160 -11.50 -0.77 10.34
N PHE A 161 -12.33 -1.29 9.44
CA PHE A 161 -13.76 -1.46 9.62
C PHE A 161 -14.01 -2.92 9.99
N TYR A 162 -14.71 -3.15 11.10
CA TYR A 162 -14.90 -4.48 11.65
C TYR A 162 -16.30 -4.68 12.23
N THR A 163 -16.66 -5.94 12.40
CA THR A 163 -17.86 -6.37 13.12
C THR A 163 -17.43 -7.07 14.41
N GLU A 164 -18.02 -6.67 15.53
CA GLU A 164 -17.78 -7.28 16.83
C GLU A 164 -18.54 -8.62 16.94
N PRO A 165 -17.90 -9.68 17.47
CA PRO A 165 -18.61 -10.91 17.82
C PRO A 165 -19.57 -10.63 19.00
N ASN A 166 -20.72 -11.31 19.00
CA ASN A 166 -21.69 -11.25 20.10
C ASN A 166 -21.18 -11.96 21.36
#